data_AF-D2VS72-F1
#
_entry.id   AF-D2VS72-F1
#
_cell.length_a   1.000
_cell.length_b   1.000
_cell.length_c   1.000
_cell.angle_alpha   90.00
_cell.angle_beta   90.00
_cell.angle_gamma   90.00
#
_symmetry.space_group_name_H-M   'P 1'
#
loop_
_entity.id
_entity.type
_entity.pdbx_description
1 polymer ?
#
loop_
_entity_poly.entity_id
_entity_poly.type
_entity_poly.pdbx_seq_one_letter_code
_entity_poly.pdbx_strand_id
1 'polypeptide(L)'
;MMEDAIGTIISTIKNGKVNMDHKALEAWAIHKMIELRKVRSNLFQLEKGGVVIIKSMIEKWMVKGKDYESNFIQYLKNPEFQELLKNYCLKEMSSENFAIYMDLMKLDKEGKNSTMDLETLQTLEKDYFLANSMYEINISHAAKMNFYKLLNSAKQNEPPTVGELIEALLTDVVRNLYDTFSRLERTKEFKVWLEIYDIQIKNLLL
;
A
#
# COMPACT_ATOMS: atom_id res chain seq x y z
N MET A 1 -1.85 27.97 -15.42
CA MET A 1 -0.44 27.72 -15.81
C MET A 1 -0.30 27.19 -17.25
N MET A 2 -1.04 26.16 -17.68
CA MET A 2 -0.94 25.68 -19.07
C MET A 2 -1.57 26.66 -20.09
N GLU A 3 -2.64 27.37 -19.71
CA GLU A 3 -3.34 28.33 -20.58
C GLU A 3 -2.53 29.60 -20.83
N ASP A 4 -1.78 30.09 -19.83
CA ASP A 4 -0.88 31.25 -19.97
C ASP A 4 0.30 30.98 -20.91
N ALA A 5 0.79 29.72 -20.92
CA ALA A 5 1.85 29.30 -21.83
C ALA A 5 1.36 29.24 -23.28
N ILE A 6 0.12 28.79 -23.51
CA ILE A 6 -0.49 28.74 -24.85
C ILE A 6 -0.76 30.16 -25.36
N GLY A 7 -1.24 31.07 -24.50
CA GLY A 7 -1.46 32.48 -24.87
C GLY A 7 -0.18 33.20 -25.30
N THR A 8 0.94 32.93 -24.63
CA THR A 8 2.25 33.52 -24.94
C THR A 8 2.85 33.00 -26.26
N ILE A 9 2.63 31.73 -26.60
CA ILE A 9 3.06 31.16 -27.88
C ILE A 9 2.24 31.75 -29.04
N ILE A 10 0.92 31.91 -28.86
CA ILE A 10 0.03 32.46 -29.90
C ILE A 10 0.32 33.95 -30.16
N SER A 11 0.65 34.74 -29.11
CA SER A 11 1.00 36.15 -29.27
C SER A 11 2.34 36.37 -29.99
N THR A 12 3.30 35.47 -29.76
CA THR A 12 4.62 35.49 -30.43
C THR A 12 4.51 35.15 -31.92
N ILE A 13 3.58 34.29 -32.31
CA ILE A 13 3.35 33.91 -33.72
C ILE A 13 2.62 35.02 -34.50
N LYS A 14 1.71 35.78 -33.86
CA LYS A 14 0.89 36.78 -34.55
C LYS A 14 1.61 38.08 -34.92
N ASN A 15 2.67 38.47 -34.21
CA ASN A 15 3.30 39.79 -34.37
C ASN A 15 4.76 39.78 -34.84
N GLY A 16 5.37 38.63 -35.11
CA GLY A 16 6.74 38.57 -35.59
C GLY A 16 6.96 37.39 -36.52
N LYS A 17 7.40 37.65 -37.75
CA LYS A 17 8.06 36.67 -38.61
C LYS A 17 9.32 36.16 -37.90
N VAL A 18 9.17 35.22 -36.98
CA VAL A 18 10.29 34.41 -36.54
C VAL A 18 10.47 33.38 -37.64
N ASN A 19 11.32 33.71 -38.62
CA ASN A 19 11.95 32.71 -39.48
C ASN A 19 12.84 31.84 -38.56
N MET A 20 12.23 30.93 -37.81
CA MET A 20 12.96 29.78 -37.33
C MET A 20 13.40 29.04 -38.56
N ASP A 21 14.72 28.97 -38.76
CA ASP A 21 15.32 28.09 -39.76
C ASP A 21 14.64 26.72 -39.66
N HIS A 22 14.32 26.10 -40.80
CA HIS A 22 13.68 24.78 -40.88
C HIS A 22 14.37 23.76 -39.97
N LYS A 23 15.71 23.88 -39.85
CA LYS A 23 16.53 23.05 -38.95
C LYS A 23 16.20 23.26 -37.46
N ALA A 24 15.89 24.48 -37.04
CA ALA A 24 15.51 24.78 -35.67
C ALA A 24 14.11 24.24 -35.32
N LEU A 25 13.18 24.26 -36.28
CA LEU A 25 11.86 23.63 -36.15
C LEU A 25 11.95 22.11 -36.02
N GLU A 26 12.77 21.47 -36.86
CA GLU A 26 13.04 20.03 -36.78
C GLU A 26 13.70 19.63 -35.45
N ALA A 27 14.71 20.38 -35.01
CA ALA A 27 15.37 20.13 -33.73
C ALA A 27 14.41 20.27 -32.55
N TRP A 28 13.54 21.28 -32.56
CA TRP A 28 12.52 21.49 -31.53
C TRP A 28 11.49 20.36 -31.50
N ALA A 29 11.01 19.91 -32.68
CA ALA A 29 10.06 18.80 -32.78
C ALA A 29 10.66 17.47 -32.28
N ILE A 30 11.92 17.19 -32.62
CA ILE A 30 12.65 16.00 -32.12
C ILE A 30 12.79 16.06 -30.60
N HIS A 31 13.17 17.22 -30.06
CA HIS A 31 13.29 17.41 -28.62
C HIS A 31 11.96 17.15 -27.89
N LYS A 32 10.85 17.70 -28.42
CA LYS A 32 9.51 17.47 -27.85
C LYS A 32 9.06 16.02 -27.94
N MET A 33 9.36 15.32 -29.03
CA MET A 33 9.08 13.88 -29.12
C MET A 33 9.89 13.06 -28.11
N ILE A 34 11.14 13.44 -27.83
CA ILE A 34 11.97 12.78 -26.81
C ILE A 34 11.41 13.03 -25.40
N GLU A 35 10.98 14.26 -25.08
CA GLU A 35 10.33 14.57 -23.81
C GLU A 35 9.05 13.77 -23.61
N LEU A 36 8.17 13.72 -24.62
CA LEU A 36 6.92 12.96 -24.56
C LEU A 36 7.15 11.45 -24.40
N ARG A 37 8.19 10.90 -25.03
CA ARG A 37 8.59 9.49 -24.83
C ARG A 37 9.09 9.22 -23.40
N LYS A 38 9.85 10.15 -22.80
CA LYS A 38 10.29 10.03 -21.40
C LYS A 38 9.10 10.05 -20.43
N VAL A 39 8.14 10.96 -20.64
CA VAL A 39 6.92 11.02 -19.81
C VAL A 39 6.09 9.74 -19.93
N ARG A 40 5.88 9.23 -21.15
CA ARG A 40 5.17 7.94 -21.37
C ARG A 40 5.91 6.74 -20.77
N SER A 41 7.24 6.70 -20.87
CA SER A 41 8.04 5.63 -20.25
C SER A 41 7.92 5.65 -18.73
N ASN A 42 7.93 6.83 -18.11
CA ASN A 42 7.78 6.95 -16.66
C ASN A 42 6.36 6.60 -16.20
N LEU A 43 5.34 6.96 -16.97
CA LEU A 43 3.94 6.60 -16.70
C LEU A 43 3.71 5.07 -16.81
N PHE A 44 4.32 4.44 -17.81
CA PHE A 44 4.25 2.98 -18.00
C PHE A 44 5.02 2.22 -16.90
N GLN A 45 6.09 2.81 -16.35
CA GLN A 45 6.76 2.26 -15.18
C GLN A 45 5.97 2.46 -13.88
N LEU A 46 5.03 3.41 -13.80
CA LEU A 46 4.14 3.56 -12.66
C LEU A 46 3.02 2.52 -12.66
N GLU A 47 2.36 2.28 -13.80
CA GLU A 47 1.27 1.29 -13.93
C GLU A 47 1.72 -0.16 -13.73
N LYS A 48 2.96 -0.50 -14.10
CA LYS A 48 3.54 -1.83 -13.86
C LYS A 48 4.48 -1.90 -12.66
N GLY A 49 4.90 -0.74 -12.11
CA GLY A 49 5.92 -0.65 -11.06
C GLY A 49 5.39 -0.39 -9.66
N GLY A 50 4.11 -0.05 -9.45
CA GLY A 50 3.56 0.07 -8.09
C GLY A 50 3.71 -1.24 -7.26
N VAL A 51 3.52 -2.39 -7.92
CA VAL A 51 3.78 -3.71 -7.31
C VAL A 51 5.27 -3.93 -7.04
N VAL A 52 6.15 -3.39 -7.89
CA VAL A 52 7.62 -3.45 -7.70
C VAL A 52 8.07 -2.50 -6.60
N ILE A 53 7.40 -1.37 -6.37
CA ILE A 53 7.72 -0.46 -5.28
C ILE A 53 7.29 -1.08 -3.95
N ILE A 54 6.09 -1.65 -3.83
CA ILE A 54 5.69 -2.35 -2.60
C ILE A 54 6.54 -3.62 -2.40
N LYS A 55 6.74 -4.44 -3.43
CA LYS A 55 7.63 -5.60 -3.36
C LYS A 55 9.06 -5.18 -2.99
N SER A 56 9.61 -4.11 -3.57
CA SER A 56 10.95 -3.61 -3.25
C SER A 56 11.03 -2.87 -1.92
N MET A 57 9.94 -2.28 -1.43
CA MET A 57 9.85 -1.70 -0.09
C MET A 57 9.81 -2.82 0.94
N ILE A 58 8.94 -3.81 0.77
CA ILE A 58 8.87 -5.02 1.59
C ILE A 58 10.22 -5.79 1.49
N GLU A 59 10.82 -5.95 0.31
CA GLU A 59 12.14 -6.59 0.14
C GLU A 59 13.28 -5.76 0.72
N LYS A 60 13.33 -4.44 0.54
CA LYS A 60 14.34 -3.57 1.18
C LYS A 60 14.19 -3.52 2.70
N TRP A 61 12.97 -3.73 3.20
CA TRP A 61 12.68 -3.84 4.62
C TRP A 61 13.05 -5.23 5.14
N MET A 62 12.74 -6.31 4.40
CA MET A 62 13.20 -7.69 4.66
C MET A 62 14.72 -7.84 4.59
N VAL A 63 15.42 -7.06 3.78
CA VAL A 63 16.90 -7.06 3.70
C VAL A 63 17.53 -6.31 4.88
N LYS A 64 16.77 -5.51 5.64
CA LYS A 64 17.24 -4.81 6.85
C LYS A 64 16.67 -5.38 8.15
N GLY A 65 15.56 -6.12 8.12
CA GLY A 65 15.01 -6.90 9.24
C GLY A 65 15.51 -8.35 9.20
N LYS A 66 15.59 -9.00 10.36
CA LYS A 66 16.04 -10.41 10.47
C LYS A 66 15.06 -11.34 9.72
N ASP A 67 15.56 -12.47 9.17
CA ASP A 67 14.79 -13.53 8.47
C ASP A 67 13.40 -13.88 9.06
N TYR A 68 13.21 -13.69 10.37
CA TYR A 68 11.98 -13.98 11.11
C TYR A 68 10.73 -13.25 10.61
N GLU A 69 10.85 -12.01 10.14
CA GLU A 69 9.69 -11.24 9.68
C GLU A 69 9.14 -11.78 8.35
N SER A 70 10.00 -12.39 7.52
CA SER A 70 9.60 -13.07 6.30
C SER A 70 8.73 -14.31 6.59
N ASN A 71 9.14 -15.11 7.57
CA ASN A 71 8.38 -16.30 7.98
C ASN A 71 6.99 -15.93 8.51
N PHE A 72 6.88 -14.87 9.31
CA PHE A 72 5.59 -14.41 9.84
C PHE A 72 4.58 -14.09 8.71
N ILE A 73 5.00 -13.32 7.71
CA ILE A 73 4.16 -12.98 6.56
C ILE A 73 3.78 -14.24 5.75
N GLN A 74 4.67 -15.22 5.67
CA GLN A 74 4.36 -16.51 5.04
C GLN A 74 3.31 -17.27 5.85
N TYR A 75 3.45 -17.33 7.18
CA TYR A 75 2.49 -17.99 8.07
C TYR A 75 1.12 -17.34 8.02
N LEU A 76 1.04 -16.01 7.91
CA LEU A 76 -0.23 -15.29 7.75
C LEU A 76 -1.03 -15.70 6.50
N LYS A 77 -0.42 -16.37 5.51
CA LYS A 77 -1.14 -16.92 4.35
C LYS A 77 -1.81 -18.27 4.65
N ASN A 78 -1.42 -18.93 5.73
CA ASN A 78 -1.98 -20.22 6.15
C ASN A 78 -3.24 -19.99 7.02
N PRO A 79 -4.41 -20.55 6.66
CA PRO A 79 -5.66 -20.35 7.42
C PRO A 79 -5.64 -20.97 8.82
N GLU A 80 -4.93 -22.09 9.02
CA GLU A 80 -4.77 -22.72 10.35
C GLU A 80 -3.95 -21.80 11.28
N PHE A 81 -2.91 -21.16 10.74
CA PHE A 81 -2.15 -20.17 11.48
C PHE A 81 -2.97 -18.92 11.82
N GLN A 82 -3.77 -18.43 10.86
CA GLN A 82 -4.66 -17.29 11.10
C GLN A 82 -5.61 -17.57 12.27
N GLU A 83 -6.18 -18.77 12.35
CA GLU A 83 -7.05 -19.16 13.45
C GLU A 83 -6.28 -19.29 14.78
N LEU A 84 -5.07 -19.86 14.77
CA LEU A 84 -4.20 -19.90 15.96
C LEU A 84 -3.88 -18.48 16.46
N LEU A 85 -3.45 -17.59 15.56
CA LEU A 85 -3.11 -16.21 15.88
C LEU A 85 -4.31 -15.43 16.40
N LYS A 86 -5.47 -15.57 15.75
CA LYS A 86 -6.73 -14.96 16.21
C LYS A 86 -7.07 -15.37 17.64
N ASN A 87 -7.02 -16.67 17.93
CA ASN A 87 -7.30 -17.19 19.27
C ASN A 87 -6.29 -16.67 20.30
N TYR A 88 -5.04 -16.48 19.91
CA TYR A 88 -4.03 -15.89 20.78
C TYR A 88 -4.27 -14.38 21.00
N CYS A 89 -4.56 -13.60 19.97
CA CYS A 89 -4.90 -12.18 20.09
C CYS A 89 -6.13 -11.96 20.99
N LEU A 90 -7.13 -12.85 20.93
CA LEU A 90 -8.29 -12.80 21.83
C LEU A 90 -7.89 -13.00 23.30
N LYS A 91 -6.96 -13.92 23.58
CA LYS A 91 -6.45 -14.17 24.95
C LYS A 91 -5.60 -13.02 25.47
N GLU A 92 -4.80 -12.39 24.61
CA GLU A 92 -3.91 -11.26 24.94
C GLU A 92 -4.63 -9.89 24.90
N MET A 93 -5.95 -9.87 24.66
CA MET A 93 -6.72 -8.63 24.50
C MET A 93 -6.14 -7.69 23.42
N SER A 94 -5.66 -8.26 22.31
CA SER A 94 -5.08 -7.55 21.17
C SER A 94 -5.79 -7.87 19.84
N SER A 95 -7.07 -8.25 19.94
CA SER A 95 -7.90 -8.69 18.81
C SER A 95 -8.13 -7.63 17.74
N GLU A 96 -8.04 -6.35 18.10
CA GLU A 96 -8.16 -5.20 17.21
C GLU A 96 -7.10 -5.20 16.10
N ASN A 97 -5.85 -5.57 16.42
CA ASN A 97 -4.77 -5.63 15.43
C ASN A 97 -5.03 -6.73 14.39
N PHE A 98 -5.61 -7.84 14.81
CA PHE A 98 -5.97 -8.94 13.91
C PHE A 98 -7.20 -8.59 13.07
N ALA A 99 -8.21 -7.98 13.68
CA ALA A 99 -9.43 -7.57 12.99
C ALA A 99 -9.14 -6.61 11.82
N ILE A 100 -8.39 -5.52 12.07
CA ILE A 100 -8.07 -4.57 11.00
C ILE A 100 -7.19 -5.20 9.92
N TYR A 101 -6.26 -6.09 10.27
CA TYR A 101 -5.48 -6.82 9.28
C TYR A 101 -6.37 -7.66 8.35
N MET A 102 -7.35 -8.38 8.91
CA MET A 102 -8.26 -9.19 8.11
C MET A 102 -9.15 -8.34 7.19
N ASP A 103 -9.60 -7.17 7.67
CA ASP A 103 -10.37 -6.22 6.85
C ASP A 103 -9.52 -5.66 5.70
N LEU A 104 -8.27 -5.28 5.96
CA LEU A 104 -7.33 -4.84 4.92
C LEU A 104 -7.06 -5.94 3.90
N MET A 105 -6.91 -7.20 4.32
CA MET A 105 -6.71 -8.33 3.42
C MET A 105 -7.98 -8.68 2.63
N LYS A 106 -9.16 -8.44 3.18
CA LYS A 106 -10.43 -8.58 2.47
C LYS A 106 -10.52 -7.54 1.35
N LEU A 107 -10.19 -6.29 1.63
CA LEU A 107 -10.14 -5.21 0.63
C LEU A 107 -9.07 -5.50 -0.45
N ASP A 108 -7.88 -5.98 -0.07
CA ASP A 108 -6.81 -6.30 -1.04
C ASP A 108 -7.25 -7.35 -2.08
N LYS A 109 -8.14 -8.29 -1.68
CA LYS A 109 -8.71 -9.30 -2.60
C LYS A 109 -9.63 -8.70 -3.67
N GLU A 110 -10.24 -7.55 -3.42
CA GLU A 110 -11.03 -6.79 -4.41
C GLU A 110 -10.12 -6.12 -5.45
N GLY A 111 -8.83 -5.99 -5.14
CA GLY A 111 -7.76 -5.55 -6.02
C GLY A 111 -7.28 -4.14 -5.66
N LYS A 112 -5.95 -3.94 -5.69
CA LYS A 112 -5.32 -2.68 -5.25
C LYS A 112 -5.76 -1.43 -6.01
N ASN A 113 -6.18 -1.58 -7.26
CA ASN A 113 -6.64 -0.47 -8.10
C ASN A 113 -8.15 -0.22 -7.95
N SER A 114 -8.87 -1.03 -7.17
CA SER A 114 -10.27 -0.78 -6.87
C SER A 114 -10.39 0.48 -6.01
N THR A 115 -11.34 1.33 -6.38
CA THR A 115 -11.70 2.53 -5.63
C THR A 115 -12.56 2.15 -4.42
N MET A 116 -12.30 2.75 -3.26
CA MET A 116 -13.14 2.58 -2.08
C MET A 116 -14.17 3.69 -1.99
N ASP A 117 -15.38 3.33 -1.58
CA ASP A 117 -16.41 4.31 -1.28
C ASP A 117 -16.17 5.01 0.07
N LEU A 118 -16.85 6.14 0.25
CA LEU A 118 -16.76 6.93 1.47
C LEU A 118 -17.29 6.16 2.69
N GLU A 119 -18.32 5.33 2.51
CA GLU A 119 -18.96 4.56 3.58
C GLU A 119 -17.99 3.53 4.20
N THR A 120 -17.20 2.85 3.37
CA THR A 120 -16.16 1.93 3.81
C THR A 120 -15.12 2.65 4.66
N LEU A 121 -14.63 3.81 4.22
CA LEU A 121 -13.65 4.60 4.98
C LEU A 121 -14.22 5.12 6.31
N GLN A 122 -15.48 5.56 6.33
CA GLN A 122 -16.16 5.99 7.55
C GLN A 122 -16.40 4.84 8.53
N THR A 123 -16.67 3.64 8.02
CA THR A 123 -16.78 2.43 8.83
C THR A 123 -15.45 2.10 9.48
N LEU A 124 -14.36 2.09 8.70
CA LEU A 124 -13.01 1.91 9.24
C LEU A 124 -12.66 2.98 10.29
N GLU A 125 -12.94 4.25 10.01
CA GLU A 125 -12.72 5.37 10.94
C GLU A 125 -13.41 5.09 12.29
N LYS A 126 -14.71 4.75 12.23
CA LYS A 126 -15.55 4.49 13.39
C LYS A 126 -15.05 3.31 14.22
N ASP A 127 -14.70 2.22 13.55
CA ASP A 127 -14.40 0.96 14.22
C ASP A 127 -12.98 0.94 14.81
N TYR A 128 -12.02 1.60 14.16
CA TYR A 128 -10.59 1.47 14.49
C TYR A 128 -9.87 2.77 14.88
N PHE A 129 -10.32 3.96 14.45
CA PHE A 129 -9.54 5.20 14.58
C PHE A 129 -10.16 6.26 15.51
N LEU A 130 -11.47 6.20 15.73
CA LEU A 130 -12.13 7.06 16.69
C LEU A 130 -11.66 6.74 18.11
N ALA A 131 -11.48 7.79 18.90
CA ALA A 131 -11.14 7.65 20.31
C ALA A 131 -12.25 6.90 21.04
N ASN A 132 -11.88 5.91 21.85
CA ASN A 132 -12.80 5.01 22.55
C ASN A 132 -13.62 4.10 21.62
N SER A 133 -13.17 3.89 20.38
CA SER A 133 -13.72 2.81 19.56
C SER A 133 -13.41 1.46 20.19
N MET A 134 -14.31 0.49 20.02
CA MET A 134 -14.16 -0.84 20.63
C MET A 134 -12.89 -1.56 20.14
N TYR A 135 -12.47 -1.26 18.91
CA TYR A 135 -11.26 -1.80 18.30
C TYR A 135 -10.24 -0.69 18.01
N GLU A 136 -10.12 0.31 18.90
CA GLU A 136 -9.14 1.38 18.73
C GLU A 136 -7.71 0.82 18.60
N ILE A 137 -7.09 1.00 17.44
CA ILE A 137 -5.74 0.47 17.15
C ILE A 137 -4.65 1.46 17.54
N ASN A 138 -3.56 0.93 18.10
CA ASN A 138 -2.39 1.73 18.45
C ASN A 138 -1.43 1.88 17.26
N ILE A 139 -1.63 2.89 16.42
CA ILE A 139 -0.76 3.16 15.26
C ILE A 139 -0.04 4.51 15.36
N SER A 140 1.01 4.68 14.56
CA SER A 140 1.72 5.96 14.52
C SER A 140 0.83 7.11 14.08
N HIS A 141 1.14 8.32 14.58
CA HIS A 141 0.47 9.54 14.14
C HIS A 141 0.59 9.74 12.62
N ALA A 142 1.71 9.34 12.00
CA ALA A 142 1.90 9.43 10.56
C ALA A 142 0.89 8.56 9.77
N ALA A 143 0.72 7.29 10.17
CA ALA A 143 -0.27 6.40 9.57
C ALA A 143 -1.70 6.93 9.75
N LYS A 144 -2.04 7.38 10.96
CA LYS A 144 -3.34 8.01 11.25
C LYS A 144 -3.59 9.24 10.36
N MET A 145 -2.60 10.12 10.20
CA MET A 145 -2.71 11.28 9.30
C MET A 145 -2.87 10.89 7.83
N ASN A 146 -2.17 9.85 7.37
CA ASN A 146 -2.31 9.37 6.00
C ASN A 146 -3.71 8.81 5.74
N PHE A 147 -4.27 8.03 6.68
CA PHE A 147 -5.67 7.59 6.61
C PHE A 147 -6.64 8.77 6.51
N TYR A 148 -6.50 9.79 7.37
CA TYR A 148 -7.38 10.96 7.33
C TYR A 148 -7.26 11.78 6.03
N LYS A 149 -6.10 11.78 5.36
CA LYS A 149 -5.97 12.37 4.02
C LYS A 149 -6.83 11.63 3.00
N LEU A 150 -6.80 10.29 3.00
CA LEU A 150 -7.60 9.47 2.10
C LEU A 150 -9.10 9.68 2.35
N LEU A 151 -9.52 9.69 3.62
CA LEU A 151 -10.91 9.98 4.00
C LEU A 151 -11.36 11.38 3.54
N ASN A 152 -10.51 12.40 3.66
CA ASN A 152 -10.84 13.76 3.22
C ASN A 152 -10.89 13.88 1.69
N SER A 153 -10.04 13.16 0.95
CA SER A 153 -10.10 13.07 -0.52
C SER A 153 -11.41 12.42 -0.96
N ALA A 154 -11.83 11.32 -0.32
CA ALA A 154 -13.13 10.70 -0.58
C ALA A 154 -14.31 11.66 -0.34
N LYS A 155 -14.26 12.46 0.74
CA LYS A 155 -15.27 13.51 1.02
C LYS A 155 -15.33 14.60 -0.05
N GLN A 156 -14.25 14.78 -0.83
CA GLN A 156 -14.16 15.71 -1.95
C GLN A 156 -14.53 15.06 -3.29
N ASN A 157 -15.11 13.84 -3.28
CA ASN A 157 -15.43 13.02 -4.45
C ASN A 157 -14.20 12.55 -5.24
N GLU A 158 -13.05 12.43 -4.57
CA GLU A 158 -11.84 11.81 -5.09
C GLU A 158 -11.65 10.47 -4.35
N PRO A 159 -12.27 9.37 -4.81
CA PRO A 159 -12.23 8.11 -4.08
C PRO A 159 -10.82 7.51 -4.12
N PRO A 160 -10.20 7.21 -2.96
CA PRO A 160 -8.89 6.59 -2.94
C PRO A 160 -8.98 5.12 -3.37
N THR A 161 -7.86 4.59 -3.82
CA THR A 161 -7.71 3.18 -4.14
C THR A 161 -7.42 2.35 -2.88
N VAL A 162 -7.80 1.07 -2.90
CA VAL A 162 -7.44 0.10 -1.85
C VAL A 162 -5.93 0.07 -1.62
N GLY A 163 -5.12 0.18 -2.68
CA GLY A 163 -3.66 0.19 -2.59
C GLY A 163 -3.12 1.33 -1.72
N GLU A 164 -3.69 2.54 -1.84
CA GLU A 164 -3.29 3.70 -1.05
C GLU A 164 -3.61 3.51 0.45
N LEU A 165 -4.75 2.90 0.77
CA LEU A 165 -5.11 2.57 2.15
C LEU A 165 -4.16 1.53 2.75
N ILE A 166 -3.86 0.47 1.99
CA ILE A 166 -2.92 -0.57 2.42
C ILE A 166 -1.54 0.04 2.66
N GLU A 167 -1.05 0.88 1.76
CA GLU A 167 0.24 1.57 1.93
C GLU A 167 0.25 2.47 3.19
N ALA A 168 -0.86 3.16 3.47
CA ALA A 168 -0.99 4.04 4.61
C ALA A 168 -0.97 3.30 5.96
N LEU A 169 -1.46 2.06 6.04
CA LEU A 169 -1.76 1.39 7.30
C LEU A 169 -0.98 0.09 7.55
N LEU A 170 -0.68 -0.69 6.50
CA LEU A 170 -0.26 -2.08 6.65
C LEU A 170 1.02 -2.22 7.48
N THR A 171 1.97 -1.29 7.32
CA THR A 171 3.24 -1.33 8.05
C THR A 171 3.02 -1.27 9.56
N ASP A 172 2.22 -0.32 10.06
CA ASP A 172 1.95 -0.18 11.49
C ASP A 172 1.12 -1.36 12.02
N VAL A 173 0.12 -1.82 11.26
CA VAL A 173 -0.73 -2.97 11.62
C VAL A 173 0.09 -4.25 11.73
N VAL A 174 0.91 -4.56 10.72
CA VAL A 174 1.78 -5.75 10.71
C VAL A 174 2.79 -5.70 11.84
N ARG A 175 3.37 -4.53 12.12
CA ARG A 175 4.31 -4.37 13.25
C ARG A 175 3.65 -4.68 14.59
N ASN A 176 2.42 -4.21 14.82
CA ASN A 176 1.68 -4.51 16.05
C ASN A 176 1.32 -6.00 16.16
N LEU A 177 0.91 -6.61 15.05
CA LEU A 177 0.67 -8.04 14.99
C LEU A 177 1.94 -8.85 15.23
N TYR A 178 3.07 -8.42 14.69
CA TYR A 178 4.35 -9.08 14.89
C TYR A 178 4.80 -9.07 16.35
N ASP A 179 4.56 -7.97 17.07
CA ASP A 179 4.80 -7.91 18.52
C ASP A 179 3.99 -9.01 19.27
N THR A 180 2.71 -9.17 18.94
CA THR A 180 1.86 -10.25 19.48
C THR A 180 2.36 -11.63 19.05
N PHE A 181 2.75 -11.79 17.78
CA PHE A 181 3.32 -13.02 17.26
C PHE A 181 4.61 -13.44 18.00
N SER A 182 5.50 -12.49 18.30
CA SER A 182 6.76 -12.78 19.02
C SER A 182 6.55 -13.39 20.41
N ARG A 183 5.39 -13.13 21.03
CA ARG A 183 4.95 -13.78 22.26
C ARG A 183 4.32 -15.14 21.99
N LEU A 184 3.47 -15.24 20.97
CA LEU A 184 2.89 -16.51 20.50
C LEU A 184 3.99 -17.55 20.19
N GLU A 185 5.11 -17.14 19.59
CA GLU A 185 6.23 -18.02 19.24
C GLU A 185 6.80 -18.79 20.44
N ARG A 186 6.65 -18.24 21.65
CA ARG A 186 7.19 -18.84 22.88
C ARG A 186 6.24 -19.90 23.47
N THR A 187 5.00 -19.94 23.01
CA THR A 187 3.95 -20.85 23.51
C THR A 187 4.17 -22.29 23.05
N LYS A 188 3.50 -23.25 23.70
CA LYS A 188 3.55 -24.67 23.27
C LYS A 188 2.70 -24.88 22.03
N GLU A 189 1.57 -24.19 21.96
CA GLU A 189 0.61 -24.25 20.87
C GLU A 189 1.25 -23.88 19.53
N PHE A 190 2.03 -22.80 19.50
CA PHE A 190 2.77 -22.42 18.30
C PHE A 190 3.83 -23.44 17.91
N LYS A 191 4.60 -23.98 18.87
CA LYS A 191 5.64 -24.99 18.59
C LYS A 191 5.04 -26.24 17.97
N VAL A 192 3.92 -26.73 18.51
CA VAL A 192 3.18 -27.87 17.96
C VAL A 192 2.67 -27.56 16.55
N TRP A 193 2.08 -26.38 16.34
CA TRP A 193 1.63 -25.97 15.01
C TRP A 193 2.78 -25.90 14.00
N LEU A 194 3.93 -25.33 14.39
CA LEU A 194 5.11 -25.20 13.53
C LEU A 194 5.68 -26.56 13.13
N GLU A 195 5.75 -27.52 14.07
CA GLU A 195 6.17 -28.90 13.77
C GLU A 195 5.26 -29.56 12.72
N ILE A 196 3.94 -29.39 12.84
CA ILE A 196 2.97 -29.91 11.86
C ILE A 196 3.15 -29.22 10.50
N TYR A 197 3.27 -27.89 10.50
CA TYR A 197 3.49 -27.09 9.30
C TYR A 197 4.76 -27.54 8.54
N ASP A 198 5.87 -27.74 9.25
CA ASP A 198 7.13 -28.19 8.66
C ASP A 198 7.02 -29.60 8.03
N ILE A 199 6.27 -30.51 8.66
CA ILE A 199 6.00 -31.84 8.09
C ILE A 199 5.18 -31.72 6.81
N GLN A 200 4.13 -30.88 6.80
CA GLN A 200 3.29 -30.66 5.62
C GLN A 200 4.11 -30.09 4.45
N ILE A 201 4.97 -29.08 4.69
CA ILE A 201 5.82 -28.49 3.67
C ILE A 201 6.82 -29.52 3.10
N LYS A 202 7.44 -30.35 3.94
CA LYS A 202 8.36 -31.42 3.49
C LYS A 202 7.65 -32.43 2.61
N ASN A 203 6.42 -32.81 2.95
CA ASN A 203 5.63 -33.76 2.17
C ASN A 203 5.18 -33.21 0.81
N LEU A 204 5.05 -31.89 0.65
CA LEU A 204 4.71 -31.25 -0.62
C LEU A 204 5.91 -31.15 -1.60
N LEU A 205 7.14 -31.32 -1.10
CA LEU A 205 8.38 -31.24 -1.89
C LEU A 205 8.90 -32.60 -2.38
N LEU A 206 8.29 -33.70 -1.92
CA LEU A 206 8.60 -35.08 -2.32
C LEU A 206 7.67 -35.52 -3.45
#